data_AF-A0A7C5YNQ5-F1
#
_entry.id   AF-A0A7C5YNQ5-F1
#
_cell.length_a   1.000
_cell.length_b   1.000
_cell.length_c   1.000
_cell.angle_alpha   90.00
_cell.angle_beta   90.00
_cell.angle_gamma   90.00
#
_symmetry.space_group_name_H-M   'P 1'
#
loop_
_entity.id
_entity.type
_entity.pdbx_description
1 polymer ?
#
loop_
_entity_poly.entity_id
_entity_poly.type
_entity_poly.pdbx_seq_one_letter_code
_entity_poly.pdbx_strand_id
1 'polypeptide(L)'
;MRIILIGPPGGGKGTQAQKLIEKYKIPQISTGDLLRSAVKEGTPLGLKAKEYMGKGQLLPDELVLELVEERLKEKDCKKGF
;
A
#
# COMPACT_ATOMS: atom_id res chain seq x y z
N MET A 1 -3.01 7.23 15.53
CA MET A 1 -1.57 7.48 15.28
C MET A 1 -1.27 7.15 13.82
N ARG A 2 -0.40 7.91 13.14
CA ARG A 2 -0.15 7.76 11.70
C ARG A 2 1.35 7.61 11.49
N ILE A 3 1.81 6.49 10.94
CA ILE A 3 3.25 6.15 10.85
C ILE A 3 3.65 5.94 9.39
N ILE A 4 4.79 6.51 9.00
CA ILE A 4 5.41 6.23 7.71
C ILE A 4 6.74 5.50 7.97
N LEU A 5 6.95 4.36 7.31
CA LEU A 5 8.20 3.60 7.37
C LEU A 5 8.96 3.76 6.06
N ILE A 6 10.13 4.42 6.13
CA ILE A 6 11.00 4.68 4.98
C ILE A 6 12.29 3.88 5.15
N GLY A 7 12.80 3.32 4.05
CA GLY A 7 14.04 2.55 4.06
C GLY A 7 14.23 1.69 2.81
N PRO A 8 15.43 1.16 2.59
CA PRO A 8 15.77 0.40 1.38
C PRO A 8 14.97 -0.91 1.26
N PRO A 9 14.86 -1.49 0.05
CA PRO A 9 14.44 -2.88 -0.14
C PRO A 9 15.26 -3.82 0.76
N GLY A 10 14.62 -4.79 1.41
CA GLY A 10 15.31 -5.69 2.36
C GLY A 10 15.68 -5.07 3.72
N GLY A 11 15.49 -3.77 3.93
CA GLY A 11 15.84 -3.07 5.18
C GLY A 11 14.95 -3.36 6.40
N GLY A 12 14.16 -4.45 6.41
CA GLY A 12 13.37 -4.88 7.58
C GLY A 12 12.11 -4.06 7.88
N LYS A 13 11.66 -3.18 6.98
CA LYS A 13 10.44 -2.35 7.16
C LYS A 13 9.21 -3.19 7.53
N GLY A 14 8.97 -4.29 6.80
CA GLY A 14 7.83 -5.18 7.07
C GLY A 14 7.90 -5.80 8.47
N THR A 15 9.08 -6.25 8.90
CA THR A 15 9.29 -6.79 10.25
C THR A 15 8.98 -5.77 11.33
N GLN A 16 9.37 -4.50 11.14
CA GLN A 16 9.05 -3.44 12.09
C GLN A 16 7.57 -3.05 12.04
N ALA A 17 6.96 -3.03 10.86
CA ALA A 17 5.53 -2.77 10.70
C ALA A 17 4.68 -3.76 11.52
N GLN A 18 4.99 -5.06 11.47
CA GLN A 18 4.25 -6.07 12.23
C GLN A 18 4.26 -5.79 13.75
N LYS A 19 5.42 -5.40 14.30
CA LYS A 19 5.53 -5.01 15.72
C LYS A 19 4.68 -3.78 16.06
N LEU A 20 4.60 -2.81 15.14
CA LEU A 20 3.78 -1.61 15.31
C LEU A 20 2.27 -1.93 15.24
N ILE A 21 1.86 -2.79 14.32
CA ILE A 21 0.48 -3.28 14.22
C ILE A 21 0.06 -3.96 15.53
N GLU A 22 0.90 -4.86 16.07
CA GLU A 22 0.61 -5.56 17.31
C GLU A 22 0.46 -4.61 18.50
N LYS A 23 1.36 -3.62 18.61
CA LYS A 23 1.40 -2.65 19.71
C LYS A 23 0.27 -1.63 19.65
N TYR A 24 -0.02 -1.11 18.47
CA TYR A 24 -0.91 0.06 18.30
C TYR A 24 -2.27 -0.28 17.67
N LYS A 25 -2.46 -1.52 17.24
CA LYS A 25 -3.72 -2.03 16.64
C LYS A 25 -4.20 -1.17 15.46
N ILE A 26 -3.24 -0.79 14.61
CA ILE A 26 -3.47 -0.04 13.37
C ILE A 26 -3.15 -0.94 12.16
N PRO A 27 -3.88 -0.83 11.05
CA PRO A 27 -3.59 -1.60 9.84
C PRO A 27 -2.28 -1.13 9.19
N GLN A 28 -1.58 -2.05 8.53
CA GLN A 28 -0.48 -1.68 7.65
C GLN A 28 -1.01 -1.35 6.26
N ILE A 29 -0.58 -0.21 5.72
CA ILE A 29 -0.84 0.18 4.33
C ILE A 29 0.47 0.03 3.55
N SER A 30 0.46 -0.84 2.54
CA SER A 30 1.61 -1.14 1.69
C SER A 30 1.18 -0.95 0.24
N THR A 31 1.71 0.07 -0.43
CA THR A 31 1.39 0.38 -1.84
C THR A 31 1.65 -0.81 -2.75
N GLY A 32 2.73 -1.56 -2.49
CA GLY A 32 3.04 -2.78 -3.24
C GLY A 32 2.00 -3.89 -3.06
N ASP A 33 1.46 -4.08 -1.85
CA ASP A 33 0.42 -5.09 -1.59
C ASP A 33 -0.94 -4.65 -2.17
N LEU A 34 -1.30 -3.38 -2.00
CA LEU A 34 -2.52 -2.82 -2.58
C LEU A 34 -2.52 -2.96 -4.10
N LEU A 35 -1.41 -2.64 -4.77
CA LEU A 35 -1.28 -2.78 -6.23
C LEU A 35 -1.41 -4.25 -6.66
N ARG A 36 -0.73 -5.16 -5.95
CA ARG A 36 -0.84 -6.61 -6.24
C ARG A 36 -2.27 -7.12 -6.05
N SER A 37 -2.99 -6.67 -5.03
CA SER A 37 -4.40 -7.05 -4.81
C SER A 37 -5.29 -6.50 -5.92
N ALA A 38 -5.17 -5.21 -6.25
CA ALA A 38 -5.92 -4.58 -7.32
C ALA A 38 -5.73 -5.29 -8.68
N VAL A 39 -4.48 -5.68 -9.00
CA VAL A 39 -4.14 -6.46 -10.21
C VAL A 39 -4.80 -7.84 -10.18
N LYS A 40 -4.78 -8.53 -9.03
CA LYS A 40 -5.36 -9.87 -8.85
C LYS A 40 -6.89 -9.86 -8.95
N GLU A 41 -7.52 -8.81 -8.42
CA GLU A 41 -8.97 -8.61 -8.42
C GLU A 41 -9.48 -8.07 -9.76
N GLY A 42 -8.59 -7.62 -10.65
CA GLY A 42 -8.95 -7.11 -11.97
C GLY A 42 -9.67 -5.78 -11.93
N THR A 43 -9.42 -4.95 -10.90
CA THR A 43 -10.01 -3.62 -10.80
C THR A 43 -9.53 -2.73 -11.96
N PRO A 44 -10.29 -1.69 -12.37
CA PRO A 44 -9.85 -0.79 -13.43
C PRO A 44 -8.45 -0.19 -13.18
N LEU A 45 -8.16 0.15 -11.93
CA LEU A 45 -6.86 0.65 -11.50
C LEU A 45 -5.78 -0.45 -11.53
N GLY A 46 -6.11 -1.67 -11.09
CA GLY A 46 -5.22 -2.83 -11.18
C GLY A 46 -4.84 -3.21 -12.61
N LEU A 47 -5.78 -3.13 -13.56
CA LEU A 47 -5.51 -3.37 -14.98
C LEU A 47 -4.55 -2.34 -15.57
N LYS A 48 -4.74 -1.06 -15.26
CA LYS A 48 -3.80 0.02 -15.63
C LYS A 48 -2.43 -0.23 -15.02
N ALA A 49 -2.36 -0.49 -13.72
CA ALA A 49 -1.12 -0.78 -13.01
C ALA A 49 -0.34 -1.97 -13.61
N LYS A 50 -1.06 -3.03 -14.00
CA LYS A 50 -0.47 -4.22 -14.62
C LYS A 50 0.30 -3.90 -15.90
N GLU A 51 -0.18 -2.94 -16.70
CA GLU A 51 0.49 -2.51 -17.93
C GLU A 51 1.85 -1.87 -17.65
N TYR A 52 1.91 -0.92 -16.70
CA TYR A 52 3.16 -0.27 -16.30
C TYR A 52 4.15 -1.27 -15.67
N MET A 53 3.65 -2.13 -14.79
CA MET A 53 4.46 -3.17 -14.14
C MET A 53 5.05 -4.16 -15.14
N GLY A 54 4.27 -4.58 -16.14
CA GLY A 54 4.74 -5.47 -17.21
C GLY A 54 5.85 -4.85 -18.08
N LYS A 55 5.88 -3.52 -18.19
CA LYS A 55 6.91 -2.76 -18.92
C LYS A 55 8.12 -2.38 -18.05
N GLY A 56 8.12 -2.74 -16.76
CA GLY A 56 9.14 -2.29 -15.80
C GLY A 56 9.14 -0.77 -15.57
N GLN A 57 8.03 -0.10 -15.88
CA GLN A 57 7.88 1.34 -15.72
C GLN A 57 7.40 1.69 -14.32
N LEU A 58 7.77 2.89 -13.87
CA LEU A 58 7.18 3.47 -12.66
C LEU A 58 5.70 3.76 -12.92
N LEU A 59 4.87 3.50 -11.91
CA LEU A 59 3.47 3.89 -11.96
C LEU A 59 3.37 5.41 -11.78
N PRO A 60 2.42 6.08 -12.46
CA PRO A 60 2.15 7.49 -12.22
C PRO A 60 1.75 7.75 -10.76
N ASP A 61 2.23 8.86 -10.18
CA ASP A 61 1.94 9.22 -8.79
C ASP A 61 0.44 9.32 -8.50
N GLU A 62 -0.32 9.90 -9.43
CA GLU A 62 -1.79 10.04 -9.33
C GLU A 62 -2.49 8.70 -9.08
N LEU A 63 -2.03 7.64 -9.76
CA LEU A 63 -2.60 6.30 -9.62
C LEU A 63 -2.27 5.69 -8.26
N VAL A 64 -1.05 5.93 -7.75
CA VAL A 64 -0.65 5.47 -6.42
C VAL A 64 -1.42 6.22 -5.34
N LEU A 65 -1.63 7.53 -5.50
CA LEU A 65 -2.38 8.36 -4.57
C LEU A 65 -3.85 7.92 -4.50
N GLU A 66 -4.50 7.70 -5.64
CA GLU A 66 -5.89 7.24 -5.71
C GLU A 66 -6.08 5.92 -4.93
N LEU A 67 -5.19 4.95 -5.13
CA LEU A 67 -5.21 3.66 -4.44
C LEU A 67 -5.03 3.80 -2.92
N VAL A 68 -4.13 4.68 -2.49
CA VAL A 68 -3.88 4.93 -1.06
C VAL A 68 -5.07 5.66 -0.43
N GLU A 69 -5.65 6.63 -1.12
CA GLU A 69 -6.83 7.36 -0.65
C GLU A 69 -8.04 6.46 -0.45
N GLU A 70 -8.30 5.54 -1.37
CA GLU A 70 -9.36 4.54 -1.22
C GLU A 70 -9.14 3.67 0.02
N ARG A 71 -7.91 3.18 0.20
CA ARG A 71 -7.57 2.35 1.37
C ARG A 71 -7.74 3.10 2.69
N LEU A 72 -7.39 4.38 2.72
CA LEU A 72 -7.49 5.23 3.91
C LEU A 72 -8.94 5.55 4.33
N LYS A 73 -9.92 5.40 3.42
CA LYS A 73 -11.35 5.61 3.71
C LYS A 73 -11.99 4.45 4.48
N GLU A 74 -11.32 3.30 4.54
CA GLU A 74 -11.83 2.12 5.25
C GLU A 74 -11.95 2.35 6.76
N LYS A 75 -12.88 1.62 7.39
CA LYS A 75 -13.24 1.83 8.81
C LYS A 75 -12.08 1.55 9.77
N ASP A 76 -11.19 0.63 9.42
CA ASP A 76 -10.05 0.23 10.24
C ASP A 76 -8.95 1.29 10.32
N CYS A 77 -8.85 2.18 9.32
CA CYS A 77 -7.92 3.31 9.29
C CYS A 77 -8.32 4.48 10.18
N LYS A 78 -9.55 4.52 10.72
CA LYS A 78 -10.07 5.67 11.49
C LYS A 78 -9.25 6.00 12.74
N LYS A 79 -8.64 5.00 13.38
CA LYS A 79 -7.82 5.17 14.59
C LYS A 79 -6.32 5.32 14.28
N GLY A 80 -5.93 5.15 13.03
CA GLY A 80 -4.54 5.20 12.58
C GLY A 80 -4.22 4.19 11.50
N PHE A 81 -2.98 4.25 11.03
CA PHE A 81 -2.38 3.41 9.98
C PHE A 81 -0.86 3.62 9.97
#